data_AF-A0A944ULG6-F1
#
_entry.id   AF-A0A944ULG6-F1
#
_cell.length_a   1.000
_cell.length_b   1.000
_cell.length_c   1.000
_cell.angle_alpha   90.00
_cell.angle_beta   90.00
_cell.angle_gamma   90.00
#
_symmetry.space_group_name_H-M   'P 1'
#
loop_
_entity.id
_entity.type
_entity.pdbx_description
1 polymer ?
#
loop_
_entity_poly.entity_id
_entity_poly.type
_entity_poly.pdbx_seq_one_letter_code
_entity_poly.pdbx_strand_id
1 'polypeptide(L)'
;MKNIFNSAGCISLLLAFSSMTQAAHHPDPLLDAIKDPARNSAYAARDDSRNPYKTLSFFKITPSMQVLELAAGGGWYTEILSPYLRDSGSLTVTHYNPESGAYAKRSREG
;
A
#
# COMPACT_ATOMS: atom_id res chain seq x y z
N MET A 1 -2.35 -69.49 -39.48
CA MET A 1 -1.07 -69.43 -38.76
C MET A 1 -1.27 -68.44 -37.61
N LYS A 2 -0.98 -68.88 -36.37
CA LYS A 2 -1.10 -68.09 -35.13
C LYS A 2 0.11 -67.14 -35.00
N ASN A 3 0.04 -66.23 -34.01
CA ASN A 3 1.05 -65.33 -33.38
C ASN A 3 0.55 -63.87 -33.50
N ILE A 4 -0.03 -63.16 -32.51
CA ILE A 4 0.20 -62.99 -31.05
C ILE A 4 1.63 -62.54 -30.72
N PHE A 5 1.75 -61.54 -29.80
CA PHE A 5 2.91 -60.79 -29.27
C PHE A 5 3.09 -59.39 -29.91
N ASN A 6 3.22 -58.26 -29.20
CA ASN A 6 3.31 -57.99 -27.76
C ASN A 6 3.03 -56.51 -27.44
N SER A 7 2.32 -56.31 -26.34
CA SER A 7 2.42 -55.30 -25.27
C SER A 7 3.16 -53.97 -25.43
N ALA A 8 2.50 -52.98 -24.81
CA ALA A 8 3.06 -51.99 -23.88
C ALA A 8 3.90 -50.86 -24.47
N GLY A 9 3.23 -49.72 -24.60
CA GLY A 9 3.87 -48.42 -24.71
C GLY A 9 2.88 -47.31 -24.40
N CYS A 10 2.17 -47.42 -23.27
CA CYS A 10 1.50 -46.27 -22.67
C CYS A 10 2.60 -45.28 -22.26
N ILE A 11 3.05 -44.47 -23.23
CA ILE A 11 3.94 -43.35 -22.97
C ILE A 11 3.11 -42.32 -22.24
N SER A 12 3.30 -42.33 -20.92
CA SER A 12 2.74 -41.45 -19.93
C SER A 12 2.89 -39.99 -20.34
N LEU A 13 1.86 -39.41 -20.97
CA LEU A 13 1.72 -37.96 -21.10
C LEU A 13 1.10 -37.41 -19.81
N LEU A 14 1.83 -37.54 -18.70
CA LEU A 14 1.57 -36.76 -17.49
C LEU A 14 2.27 -35.41 -17.66
N LEU A 15 1.65 -34.52 -18.45
CA LEU A 15 1.93 -33.09 -18.38
C LEU A 15 1.52 -32.64 -16.98
N ALA A 16 2.50 -32.56 -16.09
CA ALA A 16 2.33 -31.96 -14.78
C ALA A 16 1.80 -30.54 -14.97
N PHE A 17 0.51 -30.33 -14.68
CA PHE A 17 -0.02 -29.02 -14.38
C PHE A 17 0.66 -28.55 -13.09
N SER A 18 1.83 -27.92 -13.23
CA SER A 18 2.37 -27.07 -12.20
C SER A 18 1.39 -25.92 -12.03
N SER A 19 0.42 -26.10 -11.13
CA SER A 19 -0.41 -25.03 -10.61
C SER A 19 0.53 -23.98 -10.03
N MET A 20 0.77 -22.94 -10.81
CA MET A 20 1.36 -21.71 -10.31
C MET A 20 0.39 -21.18 -9.26
N THR A 21 0.66 -21.47 -8.00
CA THR A 21 -0.02 -20.81 -6.88
C THR A 21 0.37 -19.34 -6.96
N GLN A 22 -0.40 -18.58 -7.74
CA GLN A 22 -0.39 -17.14 -7.66
C GLN A 22 -0.97 -16.83 -6.29
N ALA A 23 -0.11 -16.41 -5.34
CA ALA A 23 -0.58 -15.82 -4.12
C ALA A 23 -1.55 -14.70 -4.54
N ALA A 24 -2.81 -14.83 -4.17
CA ALA A 24 -3.79 -13.78 -4.41
C ALA A 24 -3.30 -12.56 -3.64
N HIS A 25 -2.63 -11.65 -4.34
CA HIS A 25 -2.32 -10.33 -3.80
C HIS A 25 -3.66 -9.61 -3.74
N HIS A 26 -4.38 -9.77 -2.63
CA HIS A 26 -5.53 -8.94 -2.38
C HIS A 26 -5.03 -7.49 -2.40
N PRO A 27 -5.52 -6.64 -3.31
CA PRO A 27 -5.09 -5.27 -3.35
C PRO A 27 -5.43 -4.63 -2.01
N ASP A 28 -4.43 -4.06 -1.37
CA ASP A 28 -4.56 -3.29 -0.14
C ASP A 28 -4.02 -1.89 -0.43
N PRO A 29 -4.87 -1.00 -0.98
CA PRO A 29 -4.41 0.30 -1.45
C PRO A 29 -3.83 1.16 -0.33
N LEU A 30 -4.20 0.90 0.93
CA LEU A 30 -3.64 1.59 2.08
C LEU A 30 -2.21 1.13 2.34
N LEU A 31 -1.98 -0.19 2.34
CA LEU A 31 -0.64 -0.75 2.48
C LEU A 31 0.27 -0.36 1.31
N ASP A 32 -0.28 -0.32 0.10
CA ASP A 32 0.42 0.13 -1.11
C ASP A 32 0.86 1.59 -0.98
N ALA A 33 -0.02 2.50 -0.54
CA ALA A 33 0.31 3.90 -0.29
C ALA A 33 1.36 4.08 0.82
N ILE A 34 1.32 3.24 1.88
CA ILE A 34 2.32 3.28 2.96
C ILE A 34 3.69 2.83 2.46
N LYS A 35 3.73 1.78 1.62
CA LYS A 35 4.96 1.17 1.10
C LYS A 35 5.45 1.79 -0.21
N ASP A 36 4.82 2.87 -0.67
CA ASP A 36 5.21 3.52 -1.92
C ASP A 36 6.69 3.96 -1.85
N PRO A 37 7.57 3.41 -2.71
CA PRO A 37 9.00 3.73 -2.71
C PRO A 37 9.30 5.19 -3.09
N ALA A 38 8.32 5.92 -3.65
CA ALA A 38 8.44 7.35 -3.94
C ALA A 38 8.31 8.24 -2.69
N ARG A 39 7.83 7.69 -1.55
CA ARG A 39 7.73 8.46 -0.30
C ARG A 39 9.09 8.93 0.18
N ASN A 40 9.10 10.08 0.86
CA ASN A 40 10.30 10.57 1.52
C ASN A 40 10.84 9.51 2.50
N SER A 41 12.09 9.07 2.30
CA SER A 41 12.71 8.00 3.10
C SER A 41 12.83 8.34 4.58
N ALA A 42 13.04 9.62 4.93
CA ALA A 42 13.06 10.07 6.32
C ALA A 42 11.67 10.01 6.97
N TYR A 43 10.60 10.10 6.18
CA TYR A 43 9.24 9.87 6.67
C TYR A 43 8.97 8.38 6.81
N ALA A 44 9.24 7.58 5.78
CA ALA A 44 9.06 6.13 5.83
C ALA A 44 9.80 5.47 7.01
N ALA A 45 11.00 5.96 7.36
CA ALA A 45 11.77 5.47 8.52
C ALA A 45 11.06 5.63 9.88
N ARG A 46 9.97 6.42 9.96
CA ARG A 46 9.20 6.65 11.18
C ARG A 46 7.98 5.75 11.29
N ASP A 47 7.64 5.01 10.24
CA ASP A 47 6.44 4.17 10.13
C ASP A 47 6.36 3.14 11.25
N ASP A 48 7.48 2.52 11.66
CA ASP A 48 7.51 1.55 12.76
C ASP A 48 7.00 2.14 14.09
N SER A 49 7.41 3.38 14.39
CA SER A 49 6.97 4.08 15.60
C SER A 49 5.54 4.62 15.50
N ARG A 50 5.10 4.97 14.29
CA ARG A 50 3.82 5.64 14.03
C ARG A 50 2.69 4.69 13.68
N ASN A 51 3.01 3.46 13.28
CA ASN A 51 2.07 2.39 12.95
C ASN A 51 0.96 2.85 11.98
N PRO A 52 1.30 3.42 10.79
CA PRO A 52 0.32 4.08 9.92
C PRO A 52 -0.83 3.16 9.52
N TYR A 53 -0.51 1.92 9.14
CA TYR A 53 -1.51 0.95 8.69
C TYR A 53 -2.55 0.69 9.78
N LYS A 54 -2.09 0.39 11.00
CA LYS A 54 -2.96 0.14 12.16
C LYS A 54 -3.79 1.37 12.51
N THR A 55 -3.17 2.55 12.51
CA THR A 55 -3.83 3.81 12.88
C THR A 55 -4.92 4.18 11.86
N LEU A 56 -4.60 4.21 10.57
CA LEU A 56 -5.55 4.59 9.52
C LEU A 56 -6.66 3.54 9.35
N SER A 57 -6.34 2.25 9.54
CA SER A 57 -7.34 1.18 9.57
C SER A 57 -8.28 1.29 10.77
N PHE A 58 -7.78 1.70 11.94
CA PHE A 58 -8.61 1.92 13.13
C PHE A 58 -9.66 3.01 12.90
N PHE A 59 -9.27 4.10 12.23
CA PHE A 59 -10.20 5.16 11.83
C PHE A 59 -11.08 4.80 10.63
N LYS A 60 -10.85 3.64 10.02
CA LYS A 60 -11.59 3.13 8.85
C LYS A 60 -11.59 4.12 7.69
N ILE A 61 -10.46 4.79 7.44
CA ILE A 61 -10.34 5.69 6.29
C ILE A 61 -10.39 4.88 5.01
N THR A 62 -11.31 5.22 4.11
CA THR A 62 -11.46 4.57 2.80
C THR A 62 -11.08 5.52 1.65
N PRO A 63 -10.69 5.01 0.47
CA PRO A 63 -10.22 5.83 -0.65
C PRO A 63 -11.20 6.89 -1.17
N SER A 64 -12.50 6.72 -0.91
CA SER A 64 -13.57 7.61 -1.37
C SER A 64 -13.94 8.72 -0.38
N MET A 65 -13.28 8.78 0.78
CA MET A 65 -13.59 9.78 1.79
C MET A 65 -13.04 11.17 1.43
N GLN A 66 -13.68 12.19 2.00
CA GLN A 66 -13.13 13.53 2.09
C GLN A 66 -12.49 13.68 3.46
N VAL A 67 -11.17 13.82 3.51
CA VAL A 67 -10.39 13.85 4.75
C VAL A 67 -9.81 15.25 4.96
N LEU A 68 -9.99 15.77 6.18
CA LEU A 68 -9.34 17.00 6.65
C LEU A 68 -8.17 16.63 7.56
N GLU A 69 -6.95 16.88 7.11
CA GLU A 69 -5.75 16.75 7.94
C GLU A 69 -5.52 18.05 8.72
N LEU A 70 -5.71 17.97 10.04
CA LEU A 70 -5.49 19.10 10.95
C LEU A 70 -4.03 19.16 11.38
N ALA A 71 -3.40 20.33 11.21
CA ALA A 71 -2.03 20.59 11.63
C ALA A 71 -1.03 19.53 11.12
N ALA A 72 -0.95 19.39 9.80
CA ALA A 72 -0.17 18.34 9.12
C ALA A 72 1.34 18.35 9.42
N GLY A 73 1.86 19.42 10.05
CA GLY A 73 3.27 19.59 10.33
C GLY A 73 4.09 19.48 9.05
N GLY A 74 5.10 18.60 9.04
CA GLY A 74 5.90 18.30 7.85
C GLY A 74 5.18 17.46 6.79
N GLY A 75 3.93 17.02 7.01
CA GLY A 75 3.16 16.29 6.00
C GLY A 75 3.39 14.79 5.98
N TRP A 76 3.80 14.19 7.10
CA TRP A 76 4.08 12.76 7.18
C TRP A 76 2.87 11.89 6.81
N TYR A 77 1.67 12.24 7.30
CA TYR A 77 0.43 11.54 6.93
C TYR A 77 -0.05 11.98 5.55
N THR A 78 0.17 13.24 5.16
CA THR A 78 -0.13 13.75 3.82
C THR A 78 0.47 12.87 2.72
N GLU A 79 1.72 12.42 2.87
CA GLU A 79 2.39 11.54 1.91
C GLU A 79 1.73 10.17 1.73
N ILE A 80 0.98 9.70 2.74
CA ILE A 80 0.21 8.44 2.65
C ILE A 80 -1.21 8.74 2.14
N LEU A 81 -1.88 9.74 2.72
CA LEU A 81 -3.28 10.04 2.47
C LEU A 81 -3.51 10.65 1.08
N SER A 82 -2.56 11.44 0.58
CA SER A 82 -2.68 12.09 -0.73
C SER A 82 -2.82 11.07 -1.87
N PRO A 83 -1.92 10.10 -2.05
CA PRO A 83 -2.10 9.06 -3.07
C PRO A 83 -3.26 8.11 -2.75
N TYR A 84 -3.49 7.77 -1.48
CA TYR A 84 -4.56 6.84 -1.08
C TYR A 84 -5.97 7.37 -1.40
N LEU A 85 -6.18 8.68 -1.36
CA LEU A 85 -7.48 9.33 -1.62
C LEU A 85 -7.60 9.89 -3.05
N ARG A 86 -6.51 9.93 -3.83
CA ARG A 86 -6.40 10.69 -5.08
C ARG A 86 -7.51 10.41 -6.10
N ASP A 87 -7.89 9.14 -6.25
CA ASP A 87 -8.70 8.71 -7.40
C ASP A 87 -10.20 8.85 -7.14
N SER A 88 -10.65 8.79 -5.88
CA SER A 88 -12.08 8.77 -5.54
C SER A 88 -12.49 9.63 -4.35
N GLY A 89 -11.53 10.21 -3.63
CA GLY A 89 -11.75 11.00 -2.43
C GLY A 89 -11.13 12.39 -2.57
N SER A 90 -10.90 13.03 -1.42
CA SER A 90 -10.15 14.28 -1.37
C SER A 90 -9.42 14.43 -0.04
N LEU A 91 -8.29 15.13 -0.08
CA LEU A 91 -7.53 15.50 1.11
C LEU A 91 -7.43 17.02 1.17
N THR A 92 -7.98 17.61 2.23
CA THR A 92 -7.74 19.01 2.59
C THR A 92 -6.73 19.04 3.72
N VAL A 93 -5.66 19.81 3.56
CA VAL A 93 -4.54 19.86 4.51
C VAL A 93 -4.46 21.24 5.14
N THR A 94 -4.39 21.30 6.46
CA THR A 94 -4.21 22.56 7.19
C THR A 94 -2.86 22.63 7.88
N HIS A 95 -2.30 23.83 7.95
CA HIS A 95 -1.03 24.12 8.59
C HIS A 95 -1.16 25.35 9.49
N TYR A 96 -0.25 25.47 10.45
CA TYR A 96 -0.08 26.73 11.17
C TYR A 96 0.45 27.83 10.24
N ASN A 97 0.05 29.07 10.49
CA ASN A 97 0.67 30.23 9.85
C ASN A 97 2.16 30.29 10.28
N PRO A 98 3.14 30.15 9.37
CA PRO A 98 4.55 30.13 9.75
C PRO A 98 5.01 31.43 10.42
N GLU A 99 4.33 32.56 10.14
CA GLU A 99 4.61 33.87 10.75
C GLU A 99 4.11 34.00 12.20
N SER A 100 3.33 33.02 12.69
CA SER A 100 2.79 33.04 14.06
C SER A 100 3.80 32.67 15.15
N GLY A 101 5.02 32.25 14.77
CA GLY A 101 6.12 32.04 15.72
C GLY A 101 7.05 30.89 15.34
N ALA A 102 8.16 30.79 16.07
CA ALA A 102 9.23 29.84 15.75
C ALA A 102 8.78 28.37 15.73
N TYR A 103 7.83 27.99 16.59
CA TYR A 103 7.24 26.65 16.58
C TYR A 103 6.45 26.39 15.28
N ALA A 104 5.57 27.32 14.89
CA ALA A 104 4.74 27.19 13.71
C ALA A 104 5.59 27.09 12.43
N LYS A 105 6.64 27.91 12.34
CA LYS A 105 7.62 27.84 11.25
C LYS A 105 8.29 26.46 11.17
N ARG A 106 8.88 25.98 12.27
CA ARG A 106 9.54 24.66 12.31
C ARG A 106 8.57 23.51 12.01
N SER A 107 7.33 23.61 12.50
CA SER A 107 6.31 22.60 12.24
C SER A 107 6.07 22.42 10.73
N ARG A 108 6.16 23.49 9.94
CA ARG A 108 5.93 23.53 8.48
C ARG A 108 7.13 23.05 7.68
N GLU A 109 8.33 23.16 8.24
CA GLU A 109 9.60 22.85 7.56
C GLU A 109 9.95 21.37 7.62
N GLY A 110 9.38 20.63 8.60
CA GLY A 110 9.54 19.18 8.72
C GLY A 110 10.79 18.76 9.48
#